data_AF-A0A7J8X7A7-F1
#
_entry.id   AF-A0A7J8X7A7-F1
#
_cell.length_a   1.000
_cell.length_b   1.000
_cell.length_c   1.000
_cell.angle_alpha   90.00
_cell.angle_beta   90.00
_cell.angle_gamma   90.00
#
_symmetry.space_group_name_H-M   'P 1'
#
loop_
_entity.id
_entity.type
_entity.pdbx_description
1 polymer ?
#
loop_
_entity_poly.entity_id
_entity_poly.type
_entity_poly.pdbx_seq_one_letter_code
_entity_poly.pdbx_strand_id
1 'polypeptide(L)'
;AVRLHKHFKEQGRDRDAWDHSRVPFCPGGKRQLYGYIAIKEDLDVFNRHSQGNSKLKFELRSYQEMVESQIKKINDNSQQLTRLKKKVAQEQQHSQVLAESLGRLSEKLHQTKEPKNSIVRQRAILQHEQNKEELIAKEQYFKEKINTIYQSIDSKEDNFEKLQRAASERVKQSNTNPIHDKDECSAIELHEKNIGEFNAEREKLMKSRQDRRLAITLRYWEDLVKLEEGFEKELTLLMEKYTHRILH
;
A
#
# COMPACT_ATOMS: atom_id res chain seq x y z
N ALA A 1 28.59 53.66 35.51
CA ALA A 1 28.43 54.77 36.48
C ALA A 1 28.90 54.39 37.90
N VAL A 2 28.25 53.45 38.60
CA VAL A 2 28.60 53.10 40.00
C VAL A 2 30.05 52.64 40.20
N ARG A 3 30.55 51.75 39.33
CA ARG A 3 31.96 51.30 39.38
C ARG A 3 32.96 52.45 39.19
N LEU A 4 32.64 53.41 38.31
CA LEU A 4 33.50 54.57 38.04
C LEU A 4 33.50 55.53 39.24
N HIS A 5 32.35 55.77 39.86
CA HIS A 5 32.27 56.55 41.09
C HIS A 5 33.07 55.92 42.24
N LYS A 6 32.95 54.60 42.43
CA LYS A 6 33.74 53.89 43.44
C LYS A 6 35.23 54.04 43.19
N HIS A 7 35.66 53.97 41.93
CA HIS A 7 37.07 54.16 41.54
C HIS A 7 37.61 55.55 41.91
N PHE A 8 36.86 56.62 41.63
CA PHE A 8 37.26 57.98 42.03
C PHE A 8 37.25 58.17 43.55
N LYS A 9 36.31 57.54 44.26
CA LYS A 9 36.27 57.52 45.73
C LYS A 9 37.46 56.81 46.35
N GLU A 10 37.83 55.64 45.83
CA GLU A 10 39.01 54.89 46.27
C GLU A 10 40.31 55.65 46.01
N GLN A 11 40.35 56.52 44.99
CA GLN A 11 41.49 57.40 44.70
C GLN A 11 41.49 58.72 45.50
N GLY A 12 40.52 58.96 46.39
CA GLY A 12 40.40 60.23 47.12
C GLY A 12 40.09 61.43 46.21
N ARG A 13 39.38 61.19 45.10
CA ARG A 13 39.03 62.16 44.06
C ARG A 13 37.51 62.20 43.82
N ASP A 14 36.75 61.90 44.87
CA ASP A 14 35.31 61.96 44.87
C ASP A 14 34.80 63.39 45.16
N ARG A 15 33.50 63.49 45.40
CA ARG A 15 32.83 64.76 45.68
C ARG A 15 33.39 65.44 46.92
N ASP A 16 33.60 64.71 48.00
CA ASP A 16 34.09 65.28 49.26
C ASP A 16 35.47 65.90 49.06
N ALA A 17 36.35 65.23 48.30
CA ALA A 17 37.64 65.79 47.91
C ALA A 17 37.51 67.06 47.05
N TRP A 18 36.55 67.09 46.11
CA TRP A 18 36.25 68.27 45.30
C TRP A 18 35.69 69.45 46.10
N ASP A 19 34.91 69.21 47.15
CA ASP A 19 34.28 70.27 47.93
C ASP A 19 35.22 70.84 49.01
N HIS A 20 36.12 70.01 49.57
CA HIS A 20 36.99 70.42 50.67
C HIS A 20 38.41 70.82 50.25
N SER A 21 38.97 70.25 49.17
CA SER A 21 40.37 70.49 48.79
C SER A 21 40.58 70.39 47.27
N ARG A 22 40.21 71.47 46.56
CA ARG A 22 40.33 71.57 45.09
C ARG A 22 41.78 71.72 44.66
N VAL A 23 42.47 70.60 44.50
CA VAL A 23 43.80 70.56 43.88
C VAL A 23 43.60 70.52 42.35
N PRO A 24 43.98 71.56 41.60
CA PRO A 24 43.67 71.63 40.17
C PRO A 24 44.62 70.77 39.30
N PHE A 25 45.83 70.50 39.79
CA PHE A 25 46.88 69.79 39.05
C PHE A 25 47.54 68.71 39.91
N CYS A 26 47.79 67.56 39.29
CA CYS A 26 48.64 66.52 39.86
C CYS A 26 50.12 66.92 39.76
N PRO A 27 51.02 66.30 40.55
CA PRO A 27 52.45 66.37 40.30
C PRO A 27 52.76 66.03 38.84
N GLY A 28 53.50 66.90 38.14
CA GLY A 28 53.76 66.79 36.69
C GLY A 28 52.84 67.61 35.78
N GLY A 29 52.04 68.54 36.33
CA GLY A 29 51.34 69.58 35.56
C GLY A 29 50.06 69.14 34.83
N LYS A 30 49.65 67.87 34.98
CA LYS A 30 48.40 67.35 34.40
C LYS A 30 47.20 67.75 35.26
N ARG A 31 46.08 68.11 34.63
CA ARG A 31 44.83 68.44 35.35
C ARG A 31 44.32 67.24 36.15
N GLN A 32 43.96 67.49 37.40
CA GLN A 32 43.36 66.48 38.27
C GLN A 32 41.88 66.34 37.93
N LEU A 33 41.47 65.12 37.56
CA LEU A 33 40.06 64.79 37.35
C LEU A 33 39.43 64.31 38.66
N TYR A 34 38.21 64.79 38.91
CA TYR A 34 37.34 64.34 39.99
C TYR A 34 36.11 63.70 39.35
N GLY A 35 35.54 62.71 40.02
CA GLY A 35 34.39 61.99 39.48
C GLY A 35 33.46 61.48 40.56
N TYR A 36 32.17 61.78 40.41
CA TYR A 36 31.13 61.30 41.32
C TYR A 36 29.81 61.09 40.57
N ILE A 37 28.91 60.33 41.17
CA ILE A 37 27.53 60.23 40.65
C ILE A 37 26.85 61.56 40.97
N ALA A 38 26.32 62.20 39.94
CA ALA A 38 25.52 63.40 40.11
C ALA A 38 24.23 63.05 40.87
N ILE A 39 23.90 63.84 41.87
CA ILE A 39 22.62 63.85 42.55
C ILE A 39 21.81 65.05 42.07
N LYS A 40 20.56 65.14 42.50
CA LYS A 40 19.62 66.19 42.09
C LYS A 40 20.23 67.58 42.24
N GLU A 41 20.88 67.82 43.37
CA GLU A 41 21.49 69.09 43.74
C GLU A 41 22.56 69.53 42.74
N ASP A 42 23.36 68.59 42.23
CA ASP A 42 24.40 68.91 41.23
C ASP A 42 23.78 69.31 39.89
N LEU A 43 22.68 68.64 39.50
CA LEU A 43 21.94 68.94 38.28
C LEU A 43 21.21 70.28 38.40
N ASP A 44 20.69 70.61 39.58
CA ASP A 44 20.04 71.88 39.87
C ASP A 44 21.05 73.04 39.87
N VAL A 45 22.24 72.84 40.45
CA VAL A 45 23.35 73.81 40.38
C VAL A 45 23.79 74.02 38.93
N PHE A 46 23.96 72.94 38.16
CA PHE A 46 24.31 73.01 36.76
C PHE A 46 23.26 73.82 35.95
N ASN A 47 21.98 73.54 36.16
CA ASN A 47 20.89 74.23 35.46
C ASN A 47 20.73 75.70 35.87
N ARG A 48 21.12 76.08 37.10
CA ARG A 48 21.10 77.47 37.58
C ARG A 48 22.08 78.37 36.81
N HIS A 49 23.22 77.81 36.43
CA HIS A 49 24.29 78.54 35.74
C HIS A 49 24.27 78.36 34.21
N SER A 50 23.28 77.62 33.68
CA SER A 50 23.10 77.35 32.25
C SER A 50 22.06 78.31 31.63
N GLN A 51 22.44 79.07 30.60
CA GLN A 51 21.57 80.04 29.90
C GLN A 51 20.90 79.43 28.65
N GLY A 52 19.64 79.78 28.40
CA GLY A 52 18.90 79.37 27.20
C GLY A 52 18.60 77.85 27.11
N ASN A 53 18.79 77.26 25.92
CA ASN A 53 18.46 75.85 25.59
C ASN A 53 19.40 74.80 26.21
N SER A 54 20.34 75.19 27.08
CA SER A 54 21.35 74.31 27.70
C SER A 54 20.89 73.66 29.02
N LYS A 55 19.68 73.95 29.50
CA LYS A 55 19.11 73.33 30.71
C LYS A 55 18.82 71.85 30.48
N LEU A 56 19.38 70.99 31.32
CA LEU A 56 19.15 69.55 31.30
C LEU A 56 17.76 69.22 31.85
N LYS A 57 16.97 68.48 31.07
CA LYS A 57 15.77 67.80 31.54
C LYS A 57 16.19 66.44 32.12
N PHE A 58 15.87 66.19 33.39
CA PHE A 58 16.24 64.94 34.04
C PHE A 58 15.07 64.35 34.82
N GLU A 59 15.04 63.02 34.91
CA GLU A 59 14.11 62.24 35.71
C GLU A 59 14.92 61.51 36.78
N LEU A 60 14.62 61.72 38.06
CA LEU A 60 15.26 60.99 39.15
C LEU A 60 14.57 59.64 39.29
N ARG A 61 15.35 58.57 39.11
CA ARG A 61 14.90 57.22 39.39
C ARG A 61 15.78 56.61 40.46
N SER A 62 15.17 55.81 41.34
CA SER A 62 15.95 55.12 42.36
C SER A 62 16.80 54.02 41.73
N TYR A 63 17.98 53.78 42.30
CA TYR A 63 18.84 52.66 41.89
C TYR A 63 18.14 51.32 42.06
N GLN A 64 17.38 51.16 43.15
CA GLN A 64 16.58 49.98 43.44
C GLN A 64 15.56 49.69 42.34
N GLU A 65 14.86 50.72 41.85
CA GLU A 65 13.89 50.57 40.77
C GLU A 65 14.55 50.30 39.41
N MET A 66 15.61 51.02 39.04
CA MET A 66 16.19 50.91 37.70
C MET A 66 17.17 49.74 37.53
N VAL A 67 17.83 49.30 38.60
CA VAL A 67 18.89 48.29 38.54
C VAL A 67 18.50 47.04 39.29
N GLU A 68 18.11 47.14 40.56
CA GLU A 68 17.82 45.94 41.38
C GLU A 68 16.55 45.22 40.90
N SER A 69 15.48 45.95 40.55
CA SER A 69 14.26 45.35 40.01
C SER A 69 14.51 44.61 38.70
N GLN A 70 15.36 45.17 37.84
CA GLN A 70 15.73 44.55 36.56
C GLN A 70 16.59 43.31 36.76
N ILE A 71 17.56 43.35 37.69
CA ILE A 71 18.37 42.18 38.05
C ILE A 71 17.48 41.07 38.61
N LYS A 72 16.53 41.40 39.49
CA LYS A 72 15.57 40.43 40.04
C LYS A 72 14.74 39.79 38.93
N LYS A 73 14.19 40.60 38.03
CA LYS A 73 13.43 40.11 36.85
C LYS A 73 14.25 39.20 35.96
N ILE A 74 15.51 39.56 35.68
CA ILE A 74 16.43 38.73 34.89
C ILE A 74 16.68 37.39 35.58
N ASN A 75 16.88 37.40 36.90
CA ASN A 75 17.11 36.18 37.68
C ASN A 75 15.87 35.27 37.67
N ASP A 76 14.69 35.83 37.90
CA ASP A 76 13.42 35.09 37.86
C ASP A 76 13.18 34.47 36.47
N ASN A 77 13.43 35.24 35.41
CA ASN A 77 13.36 34.75 34.03
C ASN A 77 14.38 33.64 33.76
N SER A 78 15.60 33.74 34.29
CA SER A 78 16.63 32.71 34.17
C SER A 78 16.21 31.38 34.82
N GLN A 79 15.57 31.45 35.98
CA GLN A 79 15.00 30.27 36.65
C GLN A 79 13.85 29.66 35.83
N GLN A 80 12.96 30.48 35.28
CA GLN A 80 11.89 30.00 34.41
C GLN A 80 12.43 29.35 33.13
N LEU A 81 13.45 29.95 32.51
CA LEU A 81 14.11 29.39 31.33
C LEU A 81 14.68 28.00 31.62
N THR A 82 15.32 27.82 32.78
CA THR A 82 15.85 26.52 33.21
C THR A 82 14.75 25.47 33.34
N ARG A 83 13.59 25.84 33.93
CA ARG A 83 12.43 24.93 34.05
C ARG A 83 11.87 24.55 32.68
N LEU A 84 11.73 25.52 31.78
CA LEU A 84 11.24 25.27 30.42
C LEU A 84 12.19 24.36 29.64
N LYS A 85 13.51 24.59 29.72
CA LYS A 85 14.51 23.70 29.10
C LYS A 85 14.37 22.26 29.58
N LYS A 86 14.16 22.04 30.89
CA LYS A 86 13.95 20.70 31.45
C LYS A 86 12.67 20.05 30.89
N LYS A 87 11.57 20.80 30.82
CA LYS A 87 10.30 20.31 30.25
C LYS A 87 10.44 19.93 28.78
N VAL A 88 11.09 20.78 27.98
CA VAL A 88 11.34 20.50 26.54
C VAL A 88 12.19 19.24 26.37
N ALA A 89 13.25 19.08 27.18
CA ALA A 89 14.06 17.87 27.13
C ALA A 89 13.26 16.61 27.47
N GLN A 90 12.37 16.68 28.48
CA GLN A 90 11.48 15.57 28.84
C GLN A 90 10.50 15.24 27.70
N GLU A 91 9.86 16.24 27.12
CA GLU A 91 8.93 16.06 26.01
C GLU A 91 9.63 15.46 24.78
N GLN A 92 10.84 15.93 24.46
CA GLN A 92 11.64 15.38 23.36
C GLN A 92 11.96 13.90 23.57
N GLN A 93 12.32 13.50 24.79
CA GLN A 93 12.56 12.12 25.15
C GLN A 93 11.29 11.27 25.03
N HIS A 94 10.15 11.78 25.54
CA HIS A 94 8.86 11.09 25.40
C HIS A 94 8.44 10.92 23.94
N SER A 95 8.58 11.97 23.13
CA SER A 95 8.29 11.93 21.69
C SER A 95 9.17 10.92 20.96
N GLN A 96 10.46 10.82 21.33
CA GLN A 96 11.38 9.84 20.74
C GLN A 96 10.97 8.42 21.09
N VAL A 97 10.72 8.13 22.38
CA VAL A 97 10.28 6.80 22.83
C VAL A 97 8.94 6.41 22.17
N LEU A 98 8.01 7.36 22.05
CA LEU A 98 6.74 7.12 21.39
C LEU A 98 6.94 6.77 19.91
N ALA A 99 7.75 7.55 19.18
CA ALA A 99 8.06 7.31 17.78
C ALA A 99 8.69 5.92 17.58
N GLU A 100 9.65 5.54 18.43
CA GLU A 100 10.25 4.21 18.39
C GLU A 100 9.24 3.10 18.70
N SER A 101 8.34 3.31 19.67
CA SER A 101 7.31 2.34 20.01
C SER A 101 6.30 2.14 18.88
N LEU A 102 5.90 3.22 18.20
CA LEU A 102 5.04 3.18 17.02
C LEU A 102 5.73 2.48 15.86
N GLY A 103 7.03 2.74 15.64
CA GLY A 103 7.84 2.02 14.66
C GLY A 103 7.84 0.52 14.91
N ARG A 104 8.12 0.09 16.15
CA ARG A 104 8.11 -1.33 16.55
C ARG A 104 6.73 -1.97 16.39
N LEU A 105 5.65 -1.27 16.74
CA LEU A 105 4.29 -1.78 16.58
C LEU A 105 3.91 -1.93 15.10
N SER A 106 4.25 -0.95 14.27
CA SER A 106 4.02 -0.99 12.82
C SER A 106 4.77 -2.17 12.18
N GLU A 107 6.02 -2.39 12.56
CA GLU A 107 6.81 -3.51 12.08
C GLU A 107 6.21 -4.87 12.47
N LYS A 108 5.81 -5.04 13.74
CA LYS A 108 5.11 -6.25 14.19
C LYS A 108 3.80 -6.49 13.45
N LEU A 109 3.06 -5.43 13.14
CA LEU A 109 1.83 -5.53 12.36
C LEU A 109 2.13 -6.03 10.94
N HIS A 110 3.17 -5.51 10.29
CA HIS A 110 3.60 -5.99 8.98
C HIS A 110 4.08 -7.44 9.02
N GLN A 111 4.94 -7.79 9.99
CA GLN A 111 5.44 -9.14 10.18
C GLN A 111 4.33 -10.18 10.42
N THR A 112 3.17 -9.78 10.96
CA THR A 112 2.06 -10.71 11.20
C THR A 112 1.02 -10.73 10.07
N LYS A 113 0.75 -9.59 9.44
CA LYS A 113 -0.25 -9.45 8.38
C LYS A 113 0.25 -10.01 7.05
N GLU A 114 1.49 -9.69 6.67
CA GLU A 114 2.03 -10.08 5.36
C GLU A 114 2.15 -11.60 5.20
N PRO A 115 2.70 -12.36 6.17
CA PRO A 115 2.83 -13.81 6.01
C PRO A 115 1.49 -14.53 6.02
N LYS A 116 0.53 -14.09 6.84
CA LYS A 116 -0.80 -14.71 6.87
C LYS A 116 -1.51 -14.52 5.54
N ASN A 117 -1.48 -13.31 4.99
CA ASN A 117 -2.08 -13.03 3.69
C ASN A 117 -1.35 -13.75 2.55
N SER A 118 -0.01 -13.81 2.58
CA SER A 118 0.77 -14.53 1.57
C SER A 118 0.51 -16.03 1.60
N ILE A 119 0.47 -16.64 2.80
CA ILE A 119 0.17 -18.06 2.98
C ILE A 119 -1.24 -18.38 2.46
N VAL A 120 -2.24 -17.57 2.80
CA VAL A 120 -3.63 -17.77 2.32
C VAL A 120 -3.69 -17.68 0.79
N ARG A 121 -3.05 -16.67 0.19
CA ARG A 121 -2.97 -16.53 -1.28
C ARG A 121 -2.27 -17.73 -1.92
N GLN A 122 -1.16 -18.16 -1.35
CA GLN A 122 -0.37 -19.27 -1.89
C GLN A 122 -1.12 -20.60 -1.79
N ARG A 123 -1.85 -20.84 -0.69
CA ARG A 123 -2.76 -22.00 -0.58
C ARG A 123 -3.88 -21.94 -1.61
N ALA A 124 -4.50 -20.78 -1.83
CA ALA A 124 -5.55 -20.64 -2.84
C ALA A 124 -5.04 -20.93 -4.26
N ILE A 125 -3.83 -20.47 -4.60
CA ILE A 125 -3.18 -20.77 -5.88
C ILE A 125 -2.93 -22.27 -6.02
N LEU A 126 -2.35 -22.91 -5.01
CA LEU A 126 -2.07 -24.35 -5.03
C LEU A 126 -3.35 -25.18 -5.16
N GLN A 127 -4.42 -24.83 -4.42
CA GLN A 127 -5.71 -25.49 -4.52
C GLN A 127 -6.34 -25.32 -5.91
N HIS A 128 -6.24 -24.13 -6.51
CA HIS A 128 -6.73 -23.91 -7.87
C HIS A 128 -5.96 -24.78 -8.87
N GLU A 129 -4.62 -24.82 -8.79
CA GLU A 129 -3.81 -25.64 -9.70
C GLU A 129 -4.14 -27.13 -9.55
N GLN A 130 -4.24 -27.64 -8.32
CA GLN A 130 -4.64 -29.02 -8.05
C GLN A 130 -6.02 -29.35 -8.65
N ASN A 131 -7.02 -28.49 -8.45
CA ASN A 131 -8.35 -28.69 -9.02
C ASN A 131 -8.32 -28.71 -10.55
N LYS A 132 -7.46 -27.89 -11.16
CA LYS A 132 -7.29 -27.83 -12.62
C LYS A 132 -6.61 -29.10 -13.15
N GLU A 133 -5.55 -29.57 -12.48
CA GLU A 133 -4.88 -30.83 -12.81
C GLU A 133 -5.84 -32.03 -12.71
N GLU A 134 -6.63 -32.10 -11.63
CA GLU A 134 -7.66 -33.14 -11.47
C GLU A 134 -8.71 -33.11 -12.59
N LEU A 135 -9.13 -31.92 -13.03
CA LEU A 135 -10.10 -31.76 -14.11
C LEU A 135 -9.51 -32.24 -15.45
N ILE A 136 -8.26 -31.89 -15.75
CA ILE A 136 -7.55 -32.36 -16.95
C ILE A 136 -7.40 -33.88 -16.94
N ALA A 137 -7.02 -34.47 -15.79
CA ALA A 137 -6.88 -35.91 -15.67
C ALA A 137 -8.21 -36.64 -15.90
N LYS A 138 -9.32 -36.12 -15.33
CA LYS A 138 -10.67 -36.67 -15.57
C LYS A 138 -11.06 -36.54 -17.04
N GLU A 139 -10.79 -35.41 -17.68
CA GLU A 139 -11.09 -35.20 -19.09
C GLU A 139 -10.32 -36.19 -19.98
N GLN A 140 -9.03 -36.41 -19.72
CA GLN A 140 -8.19 -37.38 -20.42
C GLN A 140 -8.75 -38.80 -20.27
N TYR A 141 -9.10 -39.23 -19.05
CA TYR A 141 -9.70 -40.53 -18.79
C TYR A 141 -10.97 -40.79 -19.62
N PHE A 142 -11.87 -39.80 -19.70
CA PHE A 142 -13.08 -39.95 -20.52
C PHE A 142 -12.78 -39.95 -22.01
N LYS A 143 -11.82 -39.14 -22.48
CA LYS A 143 -11.36 -39.17 -23.88
C LYS A 143 -10.79 -40.53 -24.26
N GLU A 144 -9.99 -41.15 -23.40
CA GLU A 144 -9.44 -42.49 -23.62
C GLU A 144 -10.52 -43.57 -23.69
N LYS A 145 -11.51 -43.53 -22.80
CA LYS A 145 -12.67 -44.42 -22.86
C LYS A 145 -13.44 -44.30 -24.16
N ILE A 146 -13.70 -43.06 -24.60
CA ILE A 146 -14.37 -42.79 -25.87
C ILE A 146 -13.54 -43.31 -27.04
N ASN A 147 -12.22 -43.10 -27.03
CA ASN A 147 -11.31 -43.58 -28.06
C ASN A 147 -11.32 -45.11 -28.18
N THR A 148 -11.33 -45.81 -27.03
CA THR A 148 -11.44 -47.28 -26.99
C THR A 148 -12.74 -47.76 -27.66
N ILE A 149 -13.85 -47.05 -27.44
CA ILE A 149 -15.14 -47.35 -28.09
C ILE A 149 -15.04 -47.12 -29.60
N TYR A 150 -14.43 -46.01 -30.06
CA TYR A 150 -14.22 -45.76 -31.49
C TYR A 150 -13.41 -46.87 -32.15
N GLN A 151 -12.28 -47.26 -31.58
CA GLN A 151 -11.46 -48.36 -32.09
C GLN A 151 -12.24 -49.68 -32.19
N SER A 152 -13.10 -49.97 -31.20
CA SER A 152 -13.97 -51.14 -31.24
C SER A 152 -15.05 -51.04 -32.33
N ILE A 153 -15.58 -49.85 -32.62
CA ILE A 153 -16.54 -49.62 -33.70
C ILE A 153 -15.84 -49.81 -35.04
N ASP A 154 -14.71 -49.16 -35.26
CA ASP A 154 -13.94 -49.21 -36.51
C ASP A 154 -13.54 -50.66 -36.83
N SER A 155 -13.06 -51.40 -35.83
CA SER A 155 -12.72 -52.82 -35.99
C SER A 155 -13.94 -53.69 -36.39
N LYS A 156 -15.14 -53.36 -35.89
CA LYS A 156 -16.37 -54.07 -36.25
C LYS A 156 -16.83 -53.70 -37.65
N GLU A 157 -16.75 -52.42 -38.02
CA GLU A 157 -17.08 -51.95 -39.37
C GLU A 157 -16.13 -52.56 -40.41
N ASP A 158 -14.82 -52.58 -40.15
CA ASP A 158 -13.82 -53.21 -41.02
C ASP A 158 -14.09 -54.70 -41.24
N ASN A 159 -14.45 -55.42 -40.17
CA ASN A 159 -14.79 -56.84 -40.25
C ASN A 159 -16.08 -57.07 -41.05
N PHE A 160 -17.08 -56.21 -40.85
CA PHE A 160 -18.34 -56.27 -41.60
C PHE A 160 -18.13 -55.96 -43.08
N GLU A 161 -17.32 -54.96 -43.42
CA GLU A 161 -17.00 -54.60 -44.80
C GLU A 161 -16.27 -55.75 -45.52
N LYS A 162 -15.34 -56.42 -44.85
CA LYS A 162 -14.68 -57.64 -45.38
C LYS A 162 -15.68 -58.76 -45.65
N LEU A 163 -16.65 -58.98 -44.75
CA LEU A 163 -17.71 -59.97 -44.95
C LEU A 163 -18.60 -59.62 -46.16
N GLN A 164 -18.98 -58.35 -46.31
CA GLN A 164 -19.79 -57.87 -47.43
C GLN A 164 -19.05 -58.00 -48.76
N ARG A 165 -17.74 -57.72 -48.79
CA ARG A 165 -16.89 -57.94 -49.97
C ARG A 165 -16.81 -59.43 -50.35
N ALA A 166 -16.54 -60.31 -49.39
CA ALA A 166 -16.48 -61.75 -49.64
C ALA A 166 -17.83 -62.33 -50.12
N ALA A 167 -18.95 -61.86 -49.56
CA ALA A 167 -20.30 -62.24 -50.03
C ALA A 167 -20.55 -61.78 -51.47
N SER A 168 -20.16 -60.54 -51.80
CA SER A 168 -20.26 -60.00 -53.16
C SER A 168 -19.43 -60.80 -54.18
N GLU A 169 -18.23 -61.24 -53.81
CA GLU A 169 -17.38 -62.07 -54.66
C GLU A 169 -17.98 -63.48 -54.88
N ARG A 170 -18.57 -64.09 -53.84
CA ARG A 170 -19.23 -65.39 -53.95
C ARG A 170 -20.42 -65.36 -54.89
N VAL A 171 -21.28 -64.34 -54.76
CA VAL A 171 -22.45 -64.14 -55.65
C VAL A 171 -21.98 -63.97 -57.12
N LYS A 172 -20.85 -63.29 -57.35
CA LYS A 172 -20.27 -63.15 -58.70
C LYS A 172 -19.68 -64.45 -59.25
N GLN A 173 -19.02 -65.26 -58.41
CA GLN A 173 -18.41 -66.53 -58.81
C GLN A 173 -19.43 -67.65 -59.06
N SER A 174 -20.54 -67.69 -58.31
CA SER A 174 -21.63 -68.63 -58.58
C SER A 174 -22.29 -68.42 -59.93
N ASN A 175 -22.22 -67.20 -60.48
CA ASN A 175 -22.84 -66.81 -61.75
C ASN A 175 -21.96 -67.05 -62.99
N THR A 176 -20.78 -67.68 -62.85
CA THR A 176 -19.88 -67.96 -63.99
C THR A 176 -20.08 -69.36 -64.61
N ASN A 177 -21.01 -70.17 -64.10
CA ASN A 177 -21.37 -71.48 -64.66
C ASN A 177 -22.50 -71.33 -65.70
N PRO A 178 -22.31 -71.74 -66.97
CA PRO A 178 -23.24 -71.41 -68.05
C PRO A 178 -24.32 -72.48 -68.22
N ILE A 179 -25.32 -72.55 -67.33
CA ILE A 179 -26.58 -73.26 -67.60
C ILE A 179 -27.74 -72.46 -66.97
N HIS A 180 -28.35 -71.57 -67.78
CA HIS A 180 -29.72 -71.03 -67.75
C HIS A 180 -30.39 -70.77 -66.36
N ASP A 181 -30.70 -69.51 -66.02
CA ASP A 181 -32.09 -69.02 -65.79
C ASP A 181 -32.22 -67.58 -65.26
N LYS A 182 -33.39 -66.99 -65.55
CA LYS A 182 -33.87 -65.64 -65.19
C LYS A 182 -33.86 -65.33 -63.69
N ASP A 183 -33.76 -66.35 -62.84
CA ASP A 183 -33.76 -66.26 -61.38
C ASP A 183 -32.41 -65.78 -60.79
N GLU A 184 -31.29 -65.93 -61.51
CA GLU A 184 -29.96 -65.57 -61.02
C GLU A 184 -29.69 -64.06 -61.01
N CYS A 185 -30.26 -63.29 -61.95
CA CYS A 185 -30.22 -61.83 -61.91
C CYS A 185 -30.92 -61.26 -60.67
N SER A 186 -31.95 -61.95 -60.16
CA SER A 186 -32.70 -61.50 -58.98
C SER A 186 -31.86 -61.54 -57.70
N ALA A 187 -30.90 -62.47 -57.60
CA ALA A 187 -30.05 -62.63 -56.42
C ALA A 187 -28.99 -61.52 -56.29
N ILE A 188 -28.44 -61.04 -57.42
CA ILE A 188 -27.53 -59.88 -57.44
C ILE A 188 -28.29 -58.61 -57.07
N GLU A 189 -29.43 -58.37 -57.71
CA GLU A 189 -30.25 -57.18 -57.45
C GLU A 189 -30.73 -57.14 -55.99
N LEU A 190 -31.11 -58.29 -55.42
CA LEU A 190 -31.49 -58.40 -54.01
C LEU A 190 -30.30 -58.09 -53.07
N HIS A 191 -29.10 -58.58 -53.40
CA HIS A 191 -27.90 -58.30 -52.60
C HIS A 191 -27.52 -56.82 -52.65
N GLU A 192 -27.51 -56.19 -53.83
CA GLU A 192 -27.23 -54.76 -54.00
C GLU A 192 -28.27 -53.89 -53.27
N LYS A 193 -29.55 -54.27 -53.34
CA LYS A 193 -30.62 -53.61 -52.57
C LYS A 193 -30.37 -53.67 -51.07
N ASN A 194 -30.00 -54.84 -50.54
CA ASN A 194 -29.69 -55.00 -49.12
C ASN A 194 -28.48 -54.15 -48.67
N ILE A 195 -27.44 -54.03 -49.51
CA ILE A 195 -26.31 -53.12 -49.23
C ILE A 195 -26.80 -51.66 -49.19
N GLY A 196 -27.63 -51.27 -50.15
CA GLY A 196 -28.19 -49.92 -50.21
C GLY A 196 -29.03 -49.57 -48.98
N GLU A 197 -29.90 -50.49 -48.55
CA GLU A 197 -30.72 -50.34 -47.33
C GLU A 197 -29.86 -50.20 -46.08
N PHE A 198 -28.84 -51.06 -45.91
CA PHE A 198 -27.90 -50.97 -44.80
C PHE A 198 -27.18 -49.61 -44.76
N ASN A 199 -26.68 -49.13 -45.89
CA ASN A 199 -25.99 -47.84 -45.96
C ASN A 199 -26.91 -46.67 -45.58
N ALA A 200 -28.16 -46.70 -46.04
CA ALA A 200 -29.16 -45.69 -45.69
C ALA A 200 -29.51 -45.72 -44.19
N GLU A 201 -29.62 -46.91 -43.59
CA GLU A 201 -29.81 -47.06 -42.14
C GLU A 201 -28.60 -46.57 -41.34
N ARG A 202 -27.39 -46.89 -41.79
CA ARG A 202 -26.14 -46.40 -41.17
C ARG A 202 -26.05 -44.88 -41.20
N GLU A 203 -26.40 -44.25 -42.32
CA GLU A 203 -26.39 -42.80 -42.44
C GLU A 203 -27.38 -42.14 -41.46
N LYS A 204 -28.61 -42.67 -41.36
CA LYS A 204 -29.60 -42.22 -40.37
C LYS A 204 -29.08 -42.38 -38.94
N LEU A 205 -28.43 -43.51 -38.64
CA LEU A 205 -27.84 -43.78 -37.33
C LEU A 205 -26.72 -42.78 -37.00
N MET A 206 -25.83 -42.49 -37.95
CA MET A 206 -24.74 -41.53 -37.79
C MET A 206 -25.26 -40.11 -37.58
N LYS A 207 -26.29 -39.70 -38.33
CA LYS A 207 -26.96 -38.41 -38.14
C LYS A 207 -27.59 -38.30 -36.76
N SER A 208 -28.37 -39.31 -36.35
CA SER A 208 -28.99 -39.35 -35.01
C SER A 208 -27.95 -39.28 -33.89
N ARG A 209 -26.83 -39.99 -34.04
CA ARG A 209 -25.70 -39.93 -33.10
C ARG A 209 -25.13 -38.51 -33.01
N GLN A 210 -24.93 -37.84 -34.14
CA GLN A 210 -24.40 -36.48 -34.18
C GLN A 210 -25.34 -35.48 -33.51
N ASP A 211 -26.65 -35.56 -33.80
CA ASP A 211 -27.66 -34.70 -33.18
C ASP A 211 -27.71 -34.89 -31.65
N ARG A 212 -27.64 -36.14 -31.17
CA ARG A 212 -27.54 -36.43 -29.73
C ARG A 212 -26.28 -35.85 -29.11
N ARG A 213 -25.14 -35.92 -29.80
CA ARG A 213 -23.88 -35.34 -29.32
C ARG A 213 -23.99 -33.82 -29.20
N LEU A 214 -24.54 -33.16 -30.22
CA LEU A 214 -24.79 -31.71 -30.21
C LEU A 214 -25.71 -31.31 -29.05
N ALA A 215 -26.82 -32.03 -28.85
CA ALA A 215 -27.75 -31.76 -27.75
C ALA A 215 -27.13 -31.93 -26.35
N ILE A 216 -26.18 -32.85 -26.18
CA ILE A 216 -25.43 -33.00 -24.92
C ILE A 216 -24.46 -31.83 -24.75
N THR A 217 -23.70 -31.48 -25.79
CA THR A 217 -22.73 -30.38 -25.75
C THR A 217 -23.40 -29.04 -25.48
N LEU A 218 -24.55 -28.76 -26.10
CA LEU A 218 -25.30 -27.52 -25.85
C LEU A 218 -25.74 -27.41 -24.38
N ARG A 219 -26.32 -28.47 -23.81
CA ARG A 219 -26.71 -28.50 -22.39
C ARG A 219 -25.52 -28.25 -21.46
N TYR A 220 -24.38 -28.87 -21.73
CA TYR A 220 -23.15 -28.64 -20.95
C TYR A 220 -22.72 -27.17 -20.96
N TRP A 221 -22.72 -26.51 -22.12
CA TRP A 221 -22.37 -25.10 -22.21
C TRP A 221 -23.39 -24.20 -21.52
N GLU A 222 -24.69 -24.47 -21.68
CA GLU A 222 -25.75 -23.74 -20.98
C GLU A 222 -25.60 -23.84 -19.45
N ASP A 223 -25.27 -25.02 -18.94
CA ASP A 223 -25.06 -25.23 -17.50
C ASP A 223 -23.80 -24.51 -16.99
N LEU A 224 -22.72 -24.47 -17.78
CA LEU A 224 -21.53 -23.67 -17.46
C LEU A 224 -21.84 -22.17 -17.40
N VAL A 225 -22.58 -21.65 -18.38
CA VAL A 225 -22.97 -20.23 -18.38
C VAL A 225 -23.77 -19.89 -17.11
N LYS A 226 -24.76 -20.72 -16.75
CA LYS A 226 -25.56 -20.51 -15.53
C LYS A 226 -24.72 -20.55 -14.26
N LEU A 227 -23.70 -21.42 -14.21
CA LEU A 227 -22.78 -21.51 -13.09
C LEU A 227 -21.99 -20.21 -12.92
N GLU A 228 -21.39 -19.70 -14.01
CA GLU A 228 -20.60 -18.46 -13.99
C GLU A 228 -21.47 -17.23 -13.69
N GLU A 229 -22.68 -17.14 -14.26
CA GLU A 229 -23.65 -16.09 -13.91
C GLU A 229 -24.05 -16.13 -12.43
N GLY A 230 -24.17 -17.33 -11.84
CA GLY A 230 -24.42 -17.50 -10.41
C GLY A 230 -23.26 -16.97 -9.56
N PHE A 231 -22.03 -17.35 -9.92
CA PHE A 231 -20.82 -16.89 -9.25
C PHE A 231 -20.63 -15.37 -9.34
N GLU A 232 -20.87 -14.77 -10.52
CA GLU A 232 -20.80 -13.31 -10.71
C GLU A 232 -21.74 -12.56 -9.76
N LYS A 233 -22.99 -13.04 -9.62
CA LYS A 233 -23.99 -12.47 -8.71
C LYS A 233 -23.53 -12.56 -7.26
N GLU A 234 -23.05 -13.73 -6.83
CA GLU A 234 -22.53 -13.93 -5.48
C GLU A 234 -21.31 -13.05 -5.19
N LEU A 235 -20.38 -12.94 -6.14
CA LEU A 235 -19.20 -12.09 -6.03
C LEU A 235 -19.56 -10.61 -5.94
N THR A 236 -20.54 -10.16 -6.73
CA THR A 236 -21.06 -8.79 -6.69
C THR A 236 -21.63 -8.47 -5.32
N LEU A 237 -22.48 -9.34 -4.76
CA LEU A 237 -23.03 -9.17 -3.41
C LEU A 237 -21.92 -9.13 -2.34
N LEU A 238 -20.88 -9.95 -2.50
CA LEU A 238 -19.73 -9.94 -1.62
C LEU A 238 -18.98 -8.59 -1.69
N MET A 239 -18.72 -8.10 -2.90
CA MET A 239 -18.06 -6.82 -3.13
C MET A 239 -18.87 -5.65 -2.53
N GLU A 240 -20.18 -5.62 -2.73
CA GLU A 240 -21.07 -4.63 -2.15
C GLU A 240 -20.99 -4.64 -0.62
N LYS A 241 -21.08 -5.82 0.02
CA LYS A 241 -21.01 -5.97 1.48
C LYS A 241 -19.75 -5.37 2.08
N TYR A 242 -18.60 -5.49 1.42
CA TYR A 242 -17.34 -4.93 1.91
C TYR A 242 -17.11 -3.48 1.46
N THR A 243 -17.69 -3.05 0.35
CA THR A 243 -17.66 -1.63 -0.07
C THR A 243 -18.35 -0.74 0.96
N HIS A 244 -19.50 -1.18 1.50
CA HIS A 244 -20.19 -0.47 2.59
C HIS A 244 -19.35 -0.37 3.88
N ARG A 245 -18.42 -1.30 4.12
CA ARG A 245 -17.51 -1.30 5.29
C ARG A 245 -16.27 -0.44 5.11
N ILE A 246 -15.96 -0.03 3.88
CA ILE A 246 -14.82 0.83 3.56
C ILE A 246 -15.26 2.30 3.52
N LEU A 247 -16.50 2.56 3.10
CA LEU A 247 -17.07 3.90 2.96
C LEU A 247 -17.69 4.46 4.26
N HIS A 248 -17.85 3.64 5.30
CA HIS A 248 -18.29 4.01 6.65
C HIS A 248 -17.23 3.63 7.68
#